data_AF-A0A059CLL8-F1
#
_entry.id   AF-A0A059CLL8-F1
#
_cell.length_a   1.000
_cell.length_b   1.000
_cell.length_c   1.000
_cell.angle_alpha   90.00
_cell.angle_beta   90.00
_cell.angle_gamma   90.00
#
_symmetry.space_group_name_H-M   'P 1'
#
loop_
_entity.id
_entity.type
_entity.pdbx_description
1 polymer ?
#
loop_
_entity_poly.entity_id
_entity_poly.type
_entity_poly.pdbx_seq_one_letter_code
_entity_poly.pdbx_strand_id
1 'polypeptide(L)'
;MDTRNALLWVDCIPQENRAQASVPIYDPSIFSTYTNVSCLSKYCNALHRRKCDESNNYKYEVEYEGTYPTESILARKSLIFKTSIEGLLAIPNVVFKCIHKSGEKPDSIIGVFGLNIEKLSLTTQLGARFTYCVGKVKDPSYGYTQLILGERAILEGDSTPLYVHKGFYFVTLEGISLGVMLNTPRAAFERIALGKGGVLIDLGGESSVLIQ
;
A
#
# COMPACT_ATOMS: atom_id res chain seq x y z
N MET A 1 3.22 -2.13 -5.69
CA MET A 1 3.53 -2.05 -4.25
C MET A 1 3.51 -0.60 -3.87
N ASP A 2 3.07 -0.23 -2.67
CA ASP A 2 2.91 1.19 -2.33
C ASP A 2 3.11 1.43 -0.83
N THR A 3 4.13 2.22 -0.49
CA THR A 3 4.48 2.60 0.89
C THR A 3 3.62 3.70 1.48
N ARG A 4 2.75 4.33 0.70
CA ARG A 4 1.78 5.33 1.13
C ARG A 4 0.40 4.74 1.40
N ASN A 5 0.16 3.50 1.00
CA ASN A 5 -1.08 2.80 1.33
C ASN A 5 -0.90 1.85 2.53
N ALA A 6 -1.72 2.03 3.57
CA ALA A 6 -1.78 1.15 4.74
C ALA A 6 -2.43 -0.19 4.43
N LEU A 7 -3.61 -0.14 3.81
CA LEU A 7 -4.34 -1.34 3.43
C LEU A 7 -4.00 -1.70 2.00
N LEU A 8 -3.82 -2.99 1.75
CA LEU A 8 -3.92 -3.51 0.39
C LEU A 8 -5.34 -3.34 -0.12
N TRP A 9 -5.48 -3.19 -1.43
CA TRP A 9 -6.77 -3.15 -2.09
C TRP A 9 -6.76 -3.97 -3.36
N VAL A 10 -7.92 -4.55 -3.68
CA VAL A 10 -8.16 -5.29 -4.91
C VAL A 10 -9.52 -4.92 -5.45
N ASP A 11 -9.64 -4.98 -6.77
CA ASP A 11 -10.92 -4.84 -7.46
C ASP A 11 -11.77 -6.11 -7.24
N CYS A 12 -13.06 -5.91 -6.95
CA CYS A 12 -13.99 -6.95 -6.56
C CYS A 12 -15.28 -6.91 -7.37
N ILE A 13 -15.82 -8.07 -7.74
CA ILE A 13 -17.16 -8.14 -8.34
C ILE A 13 -18.28 -8.19 -7.27
N PRO A 14 -19.50 -7.68 -7.59
CA PRO A 14 -19.87 -6.97 -8.83
C PRO A 14 -19.25 -5.56 -8.91
N GLN A 15 -18.99 -5.09 -10.14
CA GLN A 15 -18.51 -3.73 -10.42
C GLN A 15 -19.52 -2.95 -11.26
N GLU A 16 -19.71 -1.66 -10.98
CA GLU A 16 -20.78 -0.85 -11.60
C GLU A 16 -20.46 -0.28 -12.99
N ASN A 17 -19.20 -0.25 -13.46
CA ASN A 17 -18.85 0.29 -14.79
C ASN A 17 -17.77 -0.56 -15.46
N ARG A 18 -18.16 -1.36 -16.46
CA ARG A 18 -17.27 -2.33 -17.11
C ARG A 18 -16.66 -1.75 -18.38
N ALA A 19 -15.38 -1.38 -18.34
CA ALA A 19 -14.48 -1.64 -19.46
C ALA A 19 -13.90 -3.05 -19.27
N GLN A 20 -13.60 -3.76 -20.35
CA GLN A 20 -13.11 -5.14 -20.31
C GLN A 20 -11.73 -5.20 -19.63
N ALA A 21 -11.69 -5.46 -18.32
CA ALA A 21 -10.43 -5.74 -17.63
C ALA A 21 -9.80 -7.00 -18.27
N SER A 22 -8.57 -6.87 -18.74
CA SER A 22 -7.79 -7.96 -19.34
C SER A 22 -7.31 -8.98 -18.29
N VAL A 23 -7.52 -8.70 -17.01
CA VAL A 23 -7.06 -9.48 -15.86
C VAL A 23 -8.26 -9.91 -15.02
N PRO A 24 -8.26 -11.15 -14.46
CA PRO A 24 -9.34 -11.62 -13.58
C PRO A 24 -9.53 -10.74 -12.35
N ILE A 25 -10.77 -10.29 -12.13
CA ILE A 25 -11.19 -9.55 -10.93
C ILE A 25 -11.48 -10.54 -9.80
N TYR A 26 -11.23 -10.15 -8.55
CA TYR A 26 -11.47 -11.01 -7.40
C TYR A 26 -12.97 -11.19 -7.15
N ASP A 27 -13.44 -12.44 -7.09
CA ASP A 27 -14.81 -12.78 -6.69
C ASP A 27 -14.86 -13.13 -5.20
N PRO A 28 -15.51 -12.31 -4.35
CA PRO A 28 -15.64 -12.63 -2.94
C PRO A 28 -16.54 -13.85 -2.65
N SER A 29 -17.51 -14.14 -3.53
CA SER A 29 -18.56 -15.12 -3.30
C SER A 29 -18.08 -16.57 -3.35
N ILE A 30 -17.00 -16.84 -4.09
CA ILE A 30 -16.44 -18.19 -4.24
C ILE A 30 -15.63 -18.67 -3.03
N PHE A 31 -15.38 -17.80 -2.04
CA PHE A 31 -14.50 -18.11 -0.91
C PHE A 31 -15.20 -18.03 0.44
N SER A 32 -15.33 -19.16 1.12
CA SER A 32 -15.97 -19.26 2.44
C SER A 32 -15.27 -18.48 3.57
N THR A 33 -13.97 -18.22 3.46
CA THR A 33 -13.19 -17.47 4.47
C THR A 33 -13.24 -15.96 4.29
N TYR A 34 -13.89 -15.46 3.22
CA TYR A 34 -14.08 -14.04 3.01
C TYR A 34 -15.17 -13.52 3.95
N THR A 35 -14.95 -12.37 4.57
CA THR A 35 -15.97 -11.73 5.42
C THR A 35 -15.88 -10.22 5.32
N ASN A 36 -17.01 -9.57 5.05
CA ASN A 36 -17.10 -8.12 5.14
C ASN A 36 -16.88 -7.67 6.60
N VAL A 37 -16.12 -6.60 6.79
CA VAL A 37 -15.89 -6.04 8.12
C VAL A 37 -17.10 -5.22 8.51
N SER A 38 -17.79 -5.63 9.59
CA SER A 38 -18.86 -4.83 10.17
C SER A 38 -18.35 -3.49 10.69
N CYS A 39 -19.15 -2.44 10.55
CA CYS A 39 -18.91 -1.12 11.13
C CYS A 39 -18.73 -1.11 12.65
N LEU A 40 -19.28 -2.10 13.36
CA LEU A 40 -19.11 -2.27 14.80
C LEU A 40 -17.76 -2.90 15.18
N SER A 41 -16.98 -3.35 14.19
CA SER A 41 -15.68 -3.96 14.41
C SER A 41 -14.66 -2.96 14.98
N LYS A 42 -13.74 -3.47 15.78
CA LYS A 42 -12.56 -2.73 16.28
C LYS A 42 -11.70 -2.15 15.15
N TYR A 43 -11.73 -2.72 13.95
CA TYR A 43 -10.96 -2.22 12.80
C TYR A 43 -11.40 -0.81 12.37
N CYS A 44 -12.68 -0.49 12.54
CA CYS A 44 -13.26 0.81 12.17
C CYS A 44 -12.69 1.94 13.03
N ASN A 45 -12.36 1.65 14.29
CA ASN A 45 -11.74 2.61 15.20
C ASN A 45 -10.32 2.99 14.76
N ALA A 46 -9.61 2.08 14.09
CA ALA A 46 -8.25 2.33 13.63
C ALA A 46 -8.19 3.21 12.37
N LEU A 47 -9.28 3.31 11.60
CA LEU A 47 -9.32 4.04 10.32
C LEU A 47 -9.88 5.47 10.44
N HIS A 48 -10.28 5.91 11.64
CA HIS A 48 -10.78 7.26 11.97
C HIS A 48 -11.92 7.82 11.10
N ARG A 49 -12.48 7.02 10.20
CA ARG A 49 -13.67 7.32 9.41
C ARG A 49 -14.70 6.24 9.76
N ARG A 50 -15.98 6.59 9.82
CA ARG A 50 -17.06 5.60 9.99
C ARG A 50 -18.12 5.91 8.97
N LYS A 51 -18.06 5.21 7.84
CA LYS A 51 -19.13 5.17 6.84
C LYS A 51 -19.56 3.71 6.74
N CYS A 52 -20.87 3.48 6.73
CA CYS A 52 -21.45 2.15 6.69
C CYS A 52 -22.39 2.05 5.51
N ASP A 53 -22.46 0.88 4.88
CA ASP A 53 -23.55 0.56 3.96
C ASP A 53 -24.83 0.19 4.72
N GLU A 54 -25.92 -0.05 3.98
CA GLU A 54 -27.21 -0.45 4.54
C GLU A 54 -27.16 -1.79 5.30
N SER A 55 -26.18 -2.62 4.99
CA SER A 55 -25.93 -3.93 5.64
C SER A 55 -24.96 -3.83 6.82
N ASN A 56 -24.63 -2.62 7.29
CA ASN A 56 -23.71 -2.36 8.40
C ASN A 56 -22.27 -2.85 8.14
N ASN A 57 -21.87 -2.96 6.88
CA ASN A 57 -20.47 -3.17 6.48
C ASN A 57 -19.75 -1.84 6.41
N TYR A 58 -18.46 -1.85 6.75
CA TYR A 58 -17.63 -0.66 6.70
C TYR A 58 -17.31 -0.27 5.25
N LYS A 59 -17.80 0.90 4.84
CA LYS A 59 -17.56 1.52 3.54
C LYS A 59 -16.38 2.49 3.65
N TYR A 60 -15.41 2.34 2.76
CA TYR A 60 -14.32 3.28 2.59
C TYR A 60 -14.48 3.98 1.25
N GLU A 61 -14.69 5.29 1.31
CA GLU A 61 -14.93 6.14 0.15
C GLU A 61 -13.87 7.25 0.14
N VAL A 62 -13.23 7.40 -1.02
CA VAL A 62 -12.33 8.51 -1.31
C VAL A 62 -12.81 9.19 -2.57
N GLU A 63 -13.05 10.48 -2.45
CA GLU A 63 -13.32 11.39 -3.54
C GLU A 63 -12.06 12.25 -3.68
N TYR A 64 -11.33 12.10 -4.78
CA TYR A 64 -10.37 13.12 -5.18
C TYR A 64 -11.09 14.07 -6.13
N GLU A 65 -10.85 15.39 -5.98
CA GLU A 65 -11.40 16.39 -6.89
C GLU A 65 -11.09 16.03 -8.35
N GLY A 66 -12.12 15.95 -9.18
CA GLY A 66 -11.98 15.60 -10.60
C GLY A 66 -11.88 14.11 -10.91
N THR A 67 -12.03 13.22 -9.92
CA THR A 67 -12.06 11.76 -10.14
C THR A 67 -13.40 11.16 -9.72
N TYR A 68 -13.82 10.08 -10.39
CA TYR A 68 -14.97 9.30 -9.96
C TYR A 68 -14.73 8.71 -8.56
N PRO A 69 -15.73 8.75 -7.67
CA PRO A 69 -15.60 8.24 -6.31
C PRO A 69 -15.21 6.77 -6.32
N THR A 70 -14.15 6.43 -5.58
CA THR A 70 -13.78 5.03 -5.38
C THR A 70 -14.56 4.50 -4.19
N GLU A 71 -15.55 3.65 -4.45
CA GLU A 71 -16.29 2.96 -3.40
C GLU A 71 -15.69 1.59 -3.12
N SER A 72 -15.37 1.35 -1.85
CA SER A 72 -14.85 0.07 -1.40
C SER A 72 -15.49 -0.40 -0.10
N ILE A 73 -15.61 -1.71 0.05
CA ILE A 73 -16.03 -2.37 1.29
C ILE A 73 -14.79 -2.96 1.94
N LEU A 74 -14.62 -2.72 3.24
CA LEU A 74 -13.52 -3.33 3.98
C LEU A 74 -13.85 -4.81 4.22
N ALA A 75 -12.90 -5.68 3.92
CA ALA A 75 -13.05 -7.12 4.02
C ALA A 75 -11.89 -7.73 4.81
N ARG A 76 -12.10 -8.95 5.29
CA ARG A 76 -11.10 -9.77 5.95
C ARG A 76 -11.01 -11.14 5.28
N LYS A 77 -9.78 -11.60 5.01
CA LYS A 77 -9.51 -12.94 4.49
C LYS A 77 -8.09 -13.40 4.84
N SER A 78 -7.83 -14.70 4.77
CA SER A 78 -6.47 -15.25 4.74
C SER A 78 -5.82 -15.02 3.37
N LEU A 79 -4.59 -14.50 3.36
CA LEU A 79 -3.76 -14.44 2.16
C LEU A 79 -2.78 -15.61 2.14
N ILE A 80 -2.58 -16.19 0.96
CA ILE A 80 -1.64 -17.30 0.78
C ILE A 80 -0.51 -16.79 -0.12
N PHE A 81 0.71 -16.87 0.38
CA PHE A 81 1.93 -16.49 -0.32
C PHE A 81 2.71 -17.74 -0.69
N LYS A 82 3.16 -17.82 -1.94
CA LYS A 82 4.21 -18.77 -2.30
C LYS A 82 5.55 -18.18 -1.86
N THR A 83 6.22 -18.84 -0.94
CA THR A 83 7.53 -18.42 -0.43
C THR A 83 8.63 -19.25 -1.08
N SER A 84 9.84 -18.70 -1.19
CA SER A 84 10.99 -19.41 -1.75
C SER A 84 11.50 -20.56 -0.87
N ILE A 85 11.12 -20.60 0.41
CA ILE A 85 11.69 -21.50 1.43
C ILE A 85 10.64 -22.50 1.94
N GLU A 86 9.45 -22.02 2.31
CA GLU A 86 8.44 -22.80 3.04
C GLU A 86 7.27 -23.27 2.13
N GLY A 87 7.39 -23.05 0.82
CA GLY A 87 6.36 -23.42 -0.15
C GLY A 87 5.18 -22.46 -0.09
N LEU A 88 4.21 -22.71 0.80
CA LEU A 88 3.01 -21.89 0.96
C LEU A 88 2.87 -21.40 2.40
N LEU A 89 2.75 -20.08 2.57
CA LEU A 89 2.50 -19.42 3.85
C LEU A 89 1.12 -18.78 3.84
N ALA A 90 0.25 -19.18 4.78
CA ALA A 90 -1.05 -18.56 4.97
C ALA A 90 -0.99 -17.53 6.10
N ILE A 91 -1.33 -16.28 5.78
CA ILE A 91 -1.45 -15.19 6.75
C ILE A 91 -2.94 -14.96 6.99
N PRO A 92 -3.46 -15.32 8.18
CA PRO A 92 -4.89 -15.23 8.46
C PRO A 92 -5.30 -13.79 8.78
N ASN A 93 -6.60 -13.53 8.68
CA ASN A 93 -7.22 -12.30 9.18
C ASN A 93 -6.70 -10.98 8.56
N VAL A 94 -6.15 -11.03 7.35
CA VAL A 94 -5.70 -9.84 6.64
C VAL A 94 -6.91 -8.99 6.27
N VAL A 95 -6.85 -7.72 6.67
CA VAL A 95 -7.88 -6.73 6.37
C VAL A 95 -7.47 -5.96 5.13
N PHE A 96 -8.39 -5.80 4.18
CA PHE A 96 -8.12 -5.16 2.88
C PHE A 96 -9.36 -4.46 2.32
N LYS A 97 -9.17 -3.56 1.36
CA LYS A 97 -10.27 -2.89 0.67
C LYS A 97 -10.68 -3.67 -0.58
N CYS A 98 -11.96 -3.99 -0.69
CA CYS A 98 -12.60 -4.60 -1.85
C CYS A 98 -13.26 -3.48 -2.67
N ILE A 99 -12.70 -3.14 -3.83
CA ILE A 99 -13.17 -2.01 -4.64
C ILE A 99 -14.25 -2.48 -5.62
N HIS A 100 -15.46 -1.98 -5.44
CA HIS A 100 -16.61 -2.29 -6.30
C HIS A 100 -16.86 -1.20 -7.35
N LYS A 101 -16.43 0.04 -7.07
CA LYS A 101 -16.45 1.14 -8.03
C LYS A 101 -15.06 1.74 -8.08
N SER A 102 -14.38 1.57 -9.21
CA SER A 102 -13.11 2.23 -9.49
C SER A 102 -13.40 3.55 -10.19
N GLY A 103 -12.65 4.60 -9.85
CA GLY A 103 -12.51 5.74 -10.75
C GLY A 103 -11.62 5.40 -11.95
N GLU A 104 -11.40 6.37 -12.85
CA GLU A 104 -10.49 6.20 -13.98
C GLU A 104 -9.10 5.77 -13.48
N LYS A 105 -8.67 4.56 -13.87
CA LYS A 105 -7.36 3.98 -13.57
C LYS A 105 -6.84 3.33 -14.84
N PRO A 106 -5.52 3.16 -15.00
CA PRO A 106 -4.97 2.33 -16.07
C PRO A 106 -5.56 0.92 -15.99
N ASP A 107 -6.09 0.41 -17.11
CA ASP A 107 -6.82 -0.88 -17.22
C ASP A 107 -6.04 -2.13 -16.74
N SER A 108 -4.76 -1.98 -16.39
CA SER A 108 -3.84 -3.08 -16.05
C SER A 108 -3.60 -3.28 -14.55
N ILE A 109 -4.01 -2.36 -13.66
CA ILE A 109 -3.79 -2.46 -12.21
C ILE A 109 -5.11 -2.76 -11.51
N ILE A 110 -5.30 -4.03 -11.14
CA ILE A 110 -6.48 -4.52 -10.40
C ILE A 110 -6.29 -4.52 -8.87
N GLY A 111 -5.16 -4.01 -8.38
CA GLY A 111 -4.84 -4.05 -6.96
C GLY A 111 -3.53 -3.38 -6.60
N VAL A 112 -3.40 -3.00 -5.33
CA VAL A 112 -2.15 -2.50 -4.74
C VAL A 112 -1.87 -3.22 -3.45
N PHE A 113 -0.61 -3.63 -3.30
CA PHE A 113 -0.05 -4.15 -2.07
C PHE A 113 0.50 -3.00 -1.21
N GLY A 114 -0.24 -2.64 -0.15
CA GLY A 114 0.11 -1.56 0.77
C GLY A 114 1.22 -1.96 1.75
N LEU A 115 2.20 -1.08 1.93
CA LEU A 115 3.41 -1.31 2.72
C LEU A 115 3.64 -0.29 3.84
N ASN A 116 2.73 0.64 4.07
CA ASN A 116 2.78 1.58 5.20
C ASN A 116 2.74 0.82 6.56
N ILE A 117 3.14 1.46 7.66
CA ILE A 117 3.24 0.87 9.01
C ILE A 117 2.08 1.23 9.96
N GLU A 118 0.92 1.63 9.43
CA GLU A 118 -0.29 1.81 10.22
C GLU A 118 -0.83 0.48 10.78
N LYS A 119 -1.66 0.56 11.83
CA LYS A 119 -2.09 -0.59 12.65
C LYS A 119 -2.71 -1.76 11.88
N LEU A 120 -3.43 -1.48 10.79
CA LEU A 120 -4.10 -2.53 9.99
C LEU A 120 -3.25 -3.02 8.83
N SER A 121 -2.09 -2.43 8.57
CA SER A 121 -1.26 -2.83 7.44
C SER A 121 -0.71 -4.23 7.62
N LEU A 122 -0.51 -4.90 6.50
CA LEU A 122 0.11 -6.22 6.49
C LEU A 122 1.57 -6.15 6.97
N THR A 123 2.29 -5.07 6.64
CA THR A 123 3.65 -4.82 7.14
C THR A 123 3.70 -4.83 8.66
N THR A 124 2.76 -4.14 9.33
CA THR A 124 2.69 -4.11 10.80
C THR A 124 2.39 -5.50 11.38
N GLN A 125 1.46 -6.24 10.77
CA GLN A 125 1.12 -7.61 11.19
C GLN A 125 2.31 -8.57 11.08
N LEU A 126 3.21 -8.32 10.14
CA LEU A 126 4.39 -9.14 9.88
C LEU A 126 5.67 -8.62 10.55
N GLY A 127 5.55 -7.78 11.58
CA GLY A 127 6.71 -7.35 12.36
C GLY A 127 7.34 -6.05 11.90
N ALA A 128 6.59 -5.21 11.19
CA ALA A 128 6.90 -3.81 10.92
C ALA A 128 8.23 -3.59 10.16
N ARG A 129 8.62 -4.55 9.33
CA ARG A 129 9.85 -4.51 8.56
C ARG A 129 9.70 -5.23 7.23
N PHE A 130 10.40 -4.75 6.21
CA PHE A 130 10.46 -5.37 4.90
C PHE A 130 11.72 -4.91 4.16
N THR A 131 12.17 -5.71 3.21
CA THR A 131 13.18 -5.33 2.22
C THR A 131 12.63 -5.58 0.83
N TYR A 132 13.09 -4.79 -0.13
CA TYR A 132 12.66 -4.91 -1.51
C TYR A 132 13.83 -4.73 -2.47
N CYS A 133 13.77 -5.45 -3.58
CA CYS A 133 14.62 -5.25 -4.74
C CYS A 133 13.69 -5.13 -5.95
N VAL A 134 13.81 -4.04 -6.71
CA VAL A 134 12.96 -3.77 -7.88
C VAL A 134 13.84 -3.77 -9.11
N GLY A 135 13.55 -4.67 -10.06
CA GLY A 135 14.18 -4.65 -11.37
C GLY A 135 13.15 -4.45 -12.48
N LYS A 136 13.05 -5.40 -13.41
CA LYS A 136 12.12 -5.30 -14.54
C LYS A 136 10.68 -5.59 -14.11
N VAL A 137 9.97 -4.58 -13.61
CA VAL A 137 8.59 -4.70 -13.06
C VAL A 137 7.59 -5.26 -14.07
N LYS A 138 7.80 -5.03 -15.38
CA LYS A 138 6.93 -5.55 -16.46
C LYS A 138 7.23 -7.00 -16.86
N ASP A 139 8.31 -7.58 -16.35
CA ASP A 139 8.73 -8.94 -16.67
C ASP A 139 8.49 -9.87 -15.46
N PRO A 140 7.40 -10.67 -15.47
CA PRO A 140 7.09 -11.58 -14.37
C PRO A 140 8.11 -12.71 -14.21
N SER A 141 8.98 -12.94 -15.21
CA SER A 141 10.06 -13.94 -15.13
C SER A 141 11.35 -13.40 -14.53
N TYR A 142 11.41 -12.09 -14.24
CA TYR A 142 12.59 -11.44 -13.68
C TYR A 142 12.78 -11.76 -12.19
N GLY A 143 13.54 -12.82 -11.91
CA GLY A 143 13.72 -13.39 -10.57
C GLY A 143 14.44 -12.53 -9.53
N TYR A 144 14.97 -11.36 -9.91
CA TYR A 144 15.60 -10.42 -8.98
C TYR A 144 14.62 -9.41 -8.37
N THR A 145 13.40 -9.29 -8.90
CA THR A 145 12.37 -8.50 -8.22
C THR A 145 11.88 -9.30 -7.01
N GLN A 146 12.17 -8.80 -5.81
CA GLN A 146 11.91 -9.49 -4.55
C GLN A 146 11.31 -8.56 -3.52
N LEU A 147 10.36 -9.07 -2.74
CA LEU A 147 9.81 -8.44 -1.54
C LEU A 147 9.89 -9.46 -0.42
N ILE A 148 10.60 -9.11 0.65
CA ILE A 148 10.72 -9.94 1.86
C ILE A 148 10.05 -9.18 2.99
N LEU A 149 9.08 -9.83 3.65
CA LEU A 149 8.32 -9.26 4.74
C LEU A 149 8.73 -9.93 6.06
N GLY A 150 8.83 -9.13 7.13
CA GLY A 150 9.07 -9.62 8.48
C GLY A 150 10.51 -10.00 8.77
N GLU A 151 10.72 -10.91 9.72
CA GLU A 151 12.02 -11.11 10.39
C GLU A 151 13.20 -11.43 9.46
N ARG A 152 12.93 -12.00 8.28
CA ARG A 152 13.94 -12.32 7.26
C ARG A 152 14.32 -11.14 6.38
N ALA A 153 13.73 -9.96 6.58
CA ALA A 153 14.14 -8.73 5.94
C ALA A 153 15.50 -8.27 6.52
N ILE A 154 16.59 -8.81 5.98
CA ILE A 154 17.96 -8.51 6.38
C ILE A 154 18.38 -7.17 5.77
N LEU A 155 18.87 -6.26 6.60
CA LEU A 155 19.47 -5.01 6.16
C LEU A 155 20.96 -5.25 5.91
N GLU A 156 21.41 -4.99 4.69
CA GLU A 156 22.82 -4.99 4.32
C GLU A 156 23.22 -3.57 3.88
N GLY A 157 24.47 -3.19 4.16
CA GLY A 157 25.03 -1.89 3.77
C GLY A 157 24.83 -0.77 4.78
N ASP A 158 25.02 0.46 4.31
CA ASP A 158 24.93 1.66 5.14
C ASP A 158 23.49 1.96 5.55
N SER A 159 23.32 2.47 6.77
CA SER A 159 22.01 2.80 7.32
C SER A 159 21.86 4.30 7.54
N THR A 160 20.62 4.78 7.42
CA THR A 160 20.23 6.13 7.77
C THR A 160 19.00 6.08 8.68
N PRO A 161 18.85 7.01 9.64
CA PRO A 161 17.65 7.07 10.46
C PRO A 161 16.38 7.19 9.61
N LEU A 162 15.43 6.29 9.89
CA LEU A 162 14.11 6.27 9.30
C LEU A 162 13.10 6.92 10.25
N TYR A 163 12.39 7.94 9.76
CA TYR A 163 11.35 8.62 10.50
C TYR A 163 9.97 8.23 9.99
N VAL A 164 9.07 7.87 10.90
CA VAL A 164 7.69 7.52 10.54
C VAL A 164 6.75 8.64 10.98
N HIS A 165 5.92 9.14 10.07
CA HIS A 165 4.85 10.09 10.39
C HIS A 165 3.56 9.71 9.66
N LYS A 166 2.48 9.49 10.41
CA LYS A 166 1.20 8.96 9.86
C LYS A 166 1.40 7.71 9.00
N GLY A 167 2.32 6.83 9.45
CA GLY A 167 2.68 5.60 8.76
C GLY A 167 3.56 5.74 7.52
N PHE A 168 3.83 6.97 7.07
CA PHE A 168 4.73 7.23 5.93
C PHE A 168 6.19 7.20 6.35
N TYR A 169 7.05 6.73 5.43
CA TYR A 169 8.49 6.56 5.62
C TYR A 169 9.25 7.78 5.14
N PHE A 170 10.00 8.42 6.02
CA PHE A 170 10.81 9.60 5.72
C PHE A 170 12.26 9.37 6.07
N VAL A 171 13.15 9.94 5.25
CA VAL A 171 14.59 10.00 5.51
C VAL A 171 15.06 11.45 5.51
N THR A 172 16.24 11.68 6.08
CA THR A 172 16.92 12.96 5.99
C THR A 172 17.83 12.98 4.77
N LEU A 173 17.65 13.96 3.88
CA LEU A 173 18.54 14.21 2.76
C LEU A 173 19.44 15.41 3.11
N GLU A 174 20.74 15.19 3.10
CA GLU A 174 21.71 16.25 3.45
C GLU A 174 22.13 17.09 2.24
N GLY A 175 22.00 16.53 1.04
CA GLY A 175 22.21 17.23 -0.22
C GLY A 175 22.28 16.28 -1.40
N ILE A 176 22.45 16.85 -2.59
CA ILE A 176 22.47 16.15 -3.87
C ILE A 176 23.74 16.57 -4.59
N SER A 177 24.47 15.61 -5.15
CA SER A 177 25.67 15.86 -5.95
C SER A 177 25.52 15.33 -7.36
N LEU A 178 25.94 16.10 -8.35
CA LEU A 178 26.02 15.74 -9.76
C LEU A 178 27.43 16.04 -10.26
N GLY A 179 28.37 15.13 -10.00
CA GLY A 179 29.82 15.36 -10.17
C GLY A 179 30.40 16.32 -9.12
N VAL A 180 29.67 17.38 -8.78
CA VAL A 180 29.92 18.32 -7.68
C VAL A 180 28.68 18.46 -6.80
N MET A 181 28.85 18.87 -5.55
CA MET A 181 27.75 19.16 -4.63
C MET A 181 26.90 20.33 -5.17
N LEU A 182 25.58 20.15 -5.24
CA LEU A 182 24.68 21.23 -5.61
C LEU A 182 24.59 22.24 -4.46
N ASN A 183 24.49 23.52 -4.80
CA ASN A 183 24.37 24.61 -3.82
C ASN A 183 22.92 24.74 -3.32
N THR A 184 22.43 23.69 -2.66
CA THR A 184 21.10 23.65 -2.06
C THR A 184 21.23 23.68 -0.54
N PRO A 185 20.60 24.64 0.16
CA PRO A 185 20.68 24.68 1.61
C PRO A 185 20.03 23.43 2.21
N ARG A 186 20.66 22.84 3.24
CA ARG A 186 20.14 21.66 3.96
C ARG A 186 18.68 21.86 4.41
N ALA A 187 18.35 23.07 4.85
CA ALA A 187 17.00 23.46 5.26
C ALA A 187 15.91 23.23 4.19
N ALA A 188 16.27 23.18 2.90
CA ALA A 188 15.32 22.88 1.83
C ALA A 188 14.77 21.45 1.91
N PHE A 189 15.51 20.52 2.52
CA PHE A 189 15.12 19.12 2.68
C PHE A 189 14.64 18.79 4.09
N GLU A 190 14.70 19.74 5.02
CA GLU A 190 14.31 19.51 6.40
C GLU A 190 12.80 19.32 6.52
N ARG A 191 12.41 18.41 7.41
CA ARG A 191 11.02 18.31 7.83
C ARG A 191 10.69 19.50 8.72
N ILE A 192 9.69 20.28 8.32
CA ILE A 192 9.10 21.30 9.17
C ILE A 192 7.94 20.71 9.99
N ALA A 193 7.55 21.44 11.05
CA ALA A 193 6.39 21.08 11.86
C ALA A 193 5.13 20.89 10.98
N LEU A 194 4.18 20.07 11.44
CA LEU A 194 2.91 19.76 10.76
C LEU A 194 3.01 18.84 9.52
N GLY A 195 4.14 18.15 9.33
CA GLY A 195 4.25 17.09 8.31
C GLY A 195 4.51 17.62 6.90
N LYS A 196 5.10 18.81 6.79
CA LYS A 196 5.60 19.38 5.52
C LYS A 196 7.13 19.24 5.44
N GLY A 197 7.67 19.29 4.22
CA GLY A 197 9.09 19.07 3.95
C GLY A 197 9.54 17.63 4.20
N GLY A 198 10.85 17.38 4.11
CA GLY A 198 11.43 16.04 4.21
C GLY A 198 11.45 15.27 2.90
N VAL A 199 12.07 14.08 2.94
CA VAL A 199 12.11 13.15 1.81
C VAL A 199 11.29 11.92 2.14
N LEU A 200 10.21 11.75 1.39
CA LEU A 200 9.29 10.61 1.48
C LEU A 200 9.80 9.46 0.60
N ILE A 201 9.80 8.24 1.14
CA ILE A 201 10.07 7.03 0.36
C ILE A 201 8.75 6.47 -0.17
N ASP A 202 8.53 6.58 -1.48
CA ASP A 202 7.30 6.18 -2.17
C ASP A 202 7.57 5.10 -3.24
N LEU A 203 7.14 3.86 -2.98
CA LEU A 203 7.21 2.76 -3.94
C LEU A 203 6.08 2.77 -4.99
N GLY A 204 5.06 3.60 -4.80
CA GLY A 204 4.00 3.80 -5.77
C GLY A 204 4.37 4.82 -6.87
N GLY A 205 5.44 5.58 -6.68
CA GLY A 205 5.92 6.57 -7.64
C GLY A 205 6.80 5.95 -8.74
N GLU A 206 6.58 6.34 -9.99
CA GLU A 206 7.42 5.91 -11.13
C GLU A 206 8.76 6.63 -11.20
N SER A 207 8.91 7.76 -10.52
CA SER A 207 10.08 8.63 -10.57
C SER A 207 10.26 9.40 -9.28
N SER A 208 11.49 9.81 -9.00
CA SER A 208 11.80 10.75 -7.91
C SER A 208 11.33 12.15 -8.31
N VAL A 209 10.59 12.82 -7.44
CA VAL A 209 10.03 14.16 -7.68
C VAL A 209 10.55 15.13 -6.62
N LEU A 210 11.05 16.27 -7.05
CA LEU A 210 11.34 17.41 -6.20
C LEU A 210 10.15 18.38 -6.28
N ILE A 211 9.47 18.57 -5.15
CA ILE A 211 8.33 19.48 -5.05
C ILE A 211 8.86 20.83 -4.57
N GLN A 212 8.48 21.90 -5.28
CA GLN A 212 8.88 23.28 -4.98
C GLN A 212 7.97 23.92 -3.93
#